data_AF-A0A9D2EG16-F1
#
_entry.id   AF-A0A9D2EG16-F1
#
_cell.length_a   1.000
_cell.length_b   1.000
_cell.length_c   1.000
_cell.angle_alpha   90.00
_cell.angle_beta   90.00
_cell.angle_gamma   90.00
#
_symmetry.space_group_name_H-M   'P 1'
#
loop_
_entity.id
_entity.type
_entity.pdbx_description
1 polymer ?
#
loop_
_entity_poly.entity_id
_entity_poly.type
_entity_poly.pdbx_seq_one_letter_code
_entity_poly.pdbx_strand_id
1 'polypeptide(L)'
;MSAEPLTRLTAAHEEFDGVLALRALLRAGLDVEVYPRQVAYIPAGEGAELSFVHGIPGTSGLGPVTYAQDKRMQRGLLERAGVPVPHSATFTMGRGISGAKRFASRVGYPVLVKPAVGDNGIETFRDLVDPTGIDQALDYLRTPPAHRAGFSRASYGLTELREPGEENGRIVVPPGYMFMIEQQLAGTYLRILVSDGEVRSVIRCEGVPTDGSLTGGSDITDQVHPSLTALAVQAVRAIPGLGLAALDVVLEDPTRPVEEQELGVVEFSERPALWVQAMVDPALADRLSEDLVRRYAAAEGHRLGEPHAEVEVAIEAHALPDADEGGRAIVAAATAAGLQAEVTDVDQTEGTVRARLAGDAATVAHLTNDMLNGSIDKQRVMLVVITSTNHAT
;
A
#
# COMPACT_ATOMS: atom_id res chain seq x y z
N MET A 1 4.86 -32.56 16.18
CA MET A 1 4.21 -32.37 14.87
C MET A 1 4.73 -31.06 14.33
N SER A 2 5.55 -31.15 13.30
CA SER A 2 6.29 -30.06 12.68
C SER A 2 5.36 -29.14 11.91
N ALA A 3 5.37 -27.86 12.27
CA ALA A 3 4.94 -26.77 11.42
C ALA A 3 6.01 -25.67 11.52
N GLU A 4 6.88 -25.63 10.51
CA GLU A 4 7.58 -24.44 9.99
C GLU A 4 8.31 -24.90 8.71
N PRO A 5 8.32 -24.09 7.62
CA PRO A 5 8.70 -22.68 7.68
C PRO A 5 7.90 -21.72 6.78
N LEU A 6 7.36 -20.65 7.35
CA LEU A 6 7.08 -19.37 6.64
C LEU A 6 7.80 -18.18 7.32
N THR A 7 8.69 -18.48 8.26
CA THR A 7 9.46 -17.54 9.06
C THR A 7 10.84 -17.36 8.43
N ARG A 8 10.92 -16.40 7.50
CA ARG A 8 12.06 -15.49 7.25
C ARG A 8 11.64 -14.52 6.14
N LEU A 9 11.47 -13.25 6.52
CA LEU A 9 11.30 -12.09 5.63
C LEU A 9 9.96 -11.98 4.85
N THR A 10 8.83 -11.91 5.56
CA THR A 10 7.63 -11.28 4.99
C THR A 10 7.38 -9.98 5.75
N ALA A 11 7.48 -8.85 5.06
CA ALA A 11 7.15 -7.56 5.64
C ALA A 11 5.64 -7.54 5.95
N ALA A 12 5.22 -6.77 6.95
CA ALA A 12 3.80 -6.52 7.17
C ALA A 12 3.17 -5.97 5.88
N HIS A 13 1.88 -6.22 5.61
CA HIS A 13 1.23 -5.77 4.38
C HIS A 13 1.44 -4.27 4.08
N GLU A 14 1.52 -3.44 5.13
CA GLU A 14 1.74 -1.99 5.02
C GLU A 14 3.14 -1.60 4.51
N GLU A 15 4.12 -2.49 4.70
CA GLU A 15 5.53 -2.34 4.34
C GLU A 15 5.89 -3.11 3.06
N PHE A 16 5.02 -4.01 2.61
CA PHE A 16 5.31 -4.94 1.53
C PHE A 16 5.72 -4.23 0.23
N ASP A 17 4.92 -3.24 -0.20
CA ASP A 17 5.15 -2.51 -1.45
C ASP A 17 6.49 -1.74 -1.43
N GLY A 18 6.86 -1.14 -0.29
CA GLY A 18 8.10 -0.39 -0.14
C GLY A 18 9.35 -1.28 -0.22
N VAL A 19 9.28 -2.49 0.36
CA VAL A 19 10.37 -3.47 0.25
C VAL A 19 10.51 -3.97 -1.18
N LEU A 20 9.41 -4.26 -1.87
CA LEU A 20 9.46 -4.69 -3.26
C LEU A 20 10.03 -3.60 -4.18
N ALA A 21 9.64 -2.34 -3.98
CA ALA A 21 10.19 -1.22 -4.74
C ALA A 21 11.69 -1.06 -4.49
N LEU A 22 12.14 -1.11 -3.22
CA LEU A 22 13.56 -1.05 -2.89
C LEU A 22 14.33 -2.22 -3.53
N ARG A 23 13.80 -3.44 -3.46
CA ARG A 23 14.38 -4.60 -4.14
C ARG A 23 14.54 -4.34 -5.64
N ALA A 24 13.50 -3.85 -6.33
CA ALA A 24 13.57 -3.56 -7.75
C ALA A 24 14.61 -2.47 -8.08
N LEU A 25 14.72 -1.43 -7.25
CA LEU A 25 15.76 -0.40 -7.40
C LEU A 25 17.18 -0.97 -7.25
N LEU A 26 17.41 -1.83 -6.25
CA LEU A 26 18.69 -2.49 -6.03
C LEU A 26 19.05 -3.44 -7.18
N ARG A 27 18.08 -4.24 -7.66
CA ARG A 27 18.26 -5.13 -8.81
C ARG A 27 18.61 -4.36 -10.08
N ALA A 28 18.10 -3.13 -10.22
CA ALA A 28 18.43 -2.23 -11.32
C ALA A 28 19.81 -1.55 -11.18
N GLY A 29 20.50 -1.75 -10.06
CA GLY A 29 21.83 -1.18 -9.81
C GLY A 29 21.82 0.33 -9.55
N LEU A 30 20.69 0.88 -9.09
CA LEU A 30 20.58 2.29 -8.76
C LEU A 30 21.15 2.57 -7.36
N ASP A 31 21.76 3.74 -7.22
CA ASP A 31 22.09 4.31 -5.92
C ASP A 31 20.81 4.86 -5.28
N VAL A 32 20.58 4.52 -4.01
CA VAL A 32 19.33 4.84 -3.32
C VAL A 32 19.61 5.34 -1.92
N GLU A 33 19.00 6.47 -1.56
CA GLU A 33 18.86 6.92 -0.19
C GLU A 33 17.52 6.43 0.37
N VAL A 34 17.55 5.73 1.50
CA VAL A 34 16.34 5.20 2.14
C VAL A 34 16.18 5.80 3.53
N TYR A 35 15.04 6.41 3.77
CA TYR A 35 14.67 7.04 5.04
C TYR A 35 13.54 6.24 5.73
N PRO A 36 13.31 6.45 7.05
CA PRO A 36 12.19 5.85 7.75
C PRO A 36 10.89 6.09 7.02
N ARG A 37 9.94 5.16 7.19
CA ARG A 37 8.64 5.18 6.47
C ARG A 37 8.76 4.86 4.98
N GLN A 38 9.80 4.12 4.59
CA GLN A 38 9.98 3.61 3.23
C GLN A 38 9.99 4.72 2.18
N VAL A 39 10.62 5.85 2.55
CA VAL A 39 10.91 6.91 1.59
C VAL A 39 12.22 6.53 0.93
N ALA A 40 12.15 6.15 -0.35
CA ALA A 40 13.32 5.90 -1.18
C ALA A 40 13.50 7.08 -2.13
N TYR A 41 14.71 7.62 -2.19
CA TYR A 41 15.09 8.73 -3.05
C TYR A 41 16.29 8.32 -3.89
N ILE A 42 16.19 8.56 -5.19
CA ILE A 42 17.25 8.31 -6.16
C ILE A 42 17.67 9.69 -6.67
N PRO A 43 18.86 10.18 -6.29
CA PRO A 43 19.35 11.48 -6.75
C PRO A 43 19.38 11.58 -8.28
N ALA A 44 19.24 12.80 -8.80
CA ALA A 44 19.37 13.04 -10.23
C ALA A 44 20.73 12.57 -10.76
N GLY A 45 20.70 11.81 -11.85
CA GLY A 45 21.86 11.27 -12.54
C GLY A 45 21.78 11.59 -14.03
N GLU A 46 21.73 10.57 -14.88
CA GLU A 46 21.41 10.75 -16.31
C GLU A 46 19.96 11.19 -16.55
N GLY A 47 19.03 10.78 -15.66
CA GLY A 47 17.63 11.19 -15.65
C GLY A 47 17.29 12.16 -14.51
N ALA A 48 16.01 12.49 -14.38
CA ALA A 48 15.49 13.30 -13.27
C ALA A 48 15.57 12.54 -11.94
N GLU A 49 15.39 13.22 -10.81
CA GLU A 49 15.28 12.53 -9.52
C GLU A 49 14.07 11.57 -9.50
N LEU A 50 14.21 10.41 -8.84
CA LEU A 50 13.10 9.50 -8.57
C LEU A 50 12.81 9.48 -7.08
N SER A 51 11.54 9.32 -6.72
CA SER A 51 11.16 9.07 -5.33
C SER A 51 10.06 8.04 -5.22
N PHE A 52 10.07 7.29 -4.13
CA PHE A 52 9.00 6.38 -3.74
C PHE A 52 8.66 6.58 -2.28
N VAL A 53 7.37 6.50 -1.95
CA VAL A 53 6.90 6.48 -0.56
C VAL A 53 5.99 5.26 -0.41
N HIS A 54 6.36 4.32 0.47
CA HIS A 54 5.62 3.06 0.64
C HIS A 54 5.45 2.28 -0.69
N GLY A 55 6.45 2.35 -1.58
CA GLY A 55 6.44 1.71 -2.90
C GLY A 55 5.66 2.46 -3.99
N ILE A 56 5.16 3.66 -3.69
CA ILE A 56 4.35 4.47 -4.60
C ILE A 56 5.26 5.50 -5.28
N PRO A 57 5.30 5.58 -6.62
CA PRO A 57 6.12 6.54 -7.34
C PRO A 57 5.77 8.00 -7.03
N GLY A 58 6.77 8.88 -7.06
CA GLY A 58 6.63 10.32 -6.81
C GLY A 58 5.69 11.06 -7.76
N THR A 59 5.28 10.44 -8.86
CA THR A 59 4.24 10.96 -9.77
C THR A 59 2.86 11.03 -9.11
N SER A 60 2.60 10.21 -8.08
CA SER A 60 1.35 10.22 -7.32
C SER A 60 1.41 11.25 -6.17
N GLY A 61 1.41 12.53 -6.53
CA GLY A 61 1.54 13.63 -5.57
C GLY A 61 0.34 13.80 -4.61
N LEU A 62 0.47 14.74 -3.67
CA LEU A 62 -0.51 14.99 -2.60
C LEU A 62 -1.94 15.26 -3.09
N GLY A 63 -2.09 15.96 -4.22
CA GLY A 63 -3.41 16.27 -4.80
C GLY A 63 -4.19 15.02 -5.23
N PRO A 64 -3.66 14.21 -6.17
CA PRO A 64 -4.24 12.92 -6.57
C PRO A 64 -4.59 12.01 -5.38
N VAL A 65 -3.67 11.87 -4.43
CA VAL A 65 -3.85 11.05 -3.22
C VAL A 65 -5.01 11.58 -2.37
N THR A 66 -5.14 12.90 -2.23
CA THR A 66 -6.25 13.52 -1.47
C THR A 66 -7.60 13.19 -2.09
N TYR A 67 -7.70 13.19 -3.42
CA TYR A 67 -8.94 12.79 -4.10
C TYR A 67 -9.25 11.31 -3.92
N ALA A 68 -8.22 10.45 -3.90
CA ALA A 68 -8.38 9.00 -3.74
C ALA A 68 -8.74 8.59 -2.30
N GLN A 69 -8.22 9.28 -1.28
CA GLN A 69 -8.46 8.93 0.13
C GLN A 69 -9.76 9.50 0.71
N ASP A 70 -10.35 10.54 0.10
CA ASP A 70 -11.69 11.03 0.45
C ASP A 70 -12.74 10.33 -0.41
N LYS A 71 -13.41 9.33 0.16
CA LYS A 71 -14.40 8.49 -0.55
C LYS A 71 -15.58 9.28 -1.10
N ARG A 72 -15.85 10.50 -0.59
CA ARG A 72 -16.89 11.38 -1.15
C ARG A 72 -16.42 12.02 -2.45
N MET A 73 -15.19 12.53 -2.47
CA MET A 73 -14.58 13.13 -3.65
C MET A 73 -14.38 12.07 -4.73
N GLN A 74 -13.76 10.95 -4.34
CA GLN A 74 -13.56 9.78 -5.19
C GLN A 74 -14.86 9.35 -5.85
N ARG A 75 -15.91 9.08 -5.06
CA ARG A 75 -17.23 8.68 -5.60
C ARG A 75 -17.79 9.71 -6.58
N GLY A 76 -17.79 10.99 -6.21
CA GLY A 76 -18.29 12.04 -7.08
C GLY A 76 -17.51 12.17 -8.40
N LEU A 77 -16.21 11.88 -8.40
CA LEU A 77 -15.37 11.85 -9.60
C LEU A 77 -15.68 10.62 -10.47
N LEU A 78 -15.81 9.43 -9.87
CA LEU A 78 -16.18 8.20 -10.56
C LEU A 78 -17.57 8.29 -11.20
N GLU A 79 -18.57 8.76 -10.46
CA GLU A 79 -19.94 8.97 -10.96
C GLU A 79 -19.96 9.96 -12.13
N ARG A 80 -19.25 11.08 -12.03
CA ARG A 80 -19.13 12.07 -13.12
C ARG A 80 -18.45 11.50 -14.35
N ALA A 81 -17.54 10.55 -14.18
CA ALA A 81 -16.90 9.83 -15.26
C ALA A 81 -17.76 8.69 -15.81
N GLY A 82 -18.97 8.44 -15.29
CA GLY A 82 -19.83 7.34 -15.71
C GLY A 82 -19.34 5.97 -15.26
N VAL A 83 -18.48 5.91 -14.24
CA VAL A 83 -18.03 4.65 -13.64
C VAL A 83 -19.06 4.19 -12.60
N PRO A 84 -19.62 2.98 -12.72
CA PRO A 84 -20.59 2.48 -11.76
C PRO A 84 -19.97 2.28 -10.37
N VAL A 85 -20.64 2.79 -9.36
CA VAL A 85 -20.28 2.67 -7.94
C VAL A 85 -21.54 2.30 -7.14
N PRO A 86 -21.42 1.57 -6.02
CA PRO A 86 -22.58 1.19 -5.24
C PRO A 86 -23.28 2.42 -4.63
N HIS A 87 -24.60 2.31 -4.41
CA HIS A 87 -25.36 3.36 -3.75
C HIS A 87 -24.83 3.59 -2.32
N SER A 88 -24.35 4.80 -2.05
CA SER A 88 -23.78 5.14 -0.75
C SER A 88 -24.10 6.56 -0.30
N ALA A 89 -24.00 6.80 1.01
CA ALA A 89 -24.18 8.12 1.61
C ALA A 89 -23.27 8.30 2.83
N THR A 90 -22.84 9.55 3.06
CA THR A 90 -21.93 9.91 4.16
C THR A 90 -22.68 10.63 5.27
N PHE A 91 -22.35 10.30 6.51
CA PHE A 91 -22.98 10.78 7.72
C PHE A 91 -21.93 11.17 8.76
N THR A 92 -22.29 12.01 9.73
CA THR A 92 -21.41 12.42 10.83
C THR A 92 -21.69 11.64 12.11
N MET A 93 -20.68 11.42 12.95
CA MET A 93 -20.84 10.75 14.25
C MET A 93 -21.82 11.48 15.17
N GLY A 94 -21.82 12.82 15.17
CA GLY A 94 -22.59 13.59 16.13
C GLY A 94 -24.11 13.60 15.86
N ARG A 95 -24.54 13.66 14.60
CA ARG A 95 -25.98 13.82 14.25
C ARG A 95 -26.46 12.92 13.11
N GLY A 96 -25.57 12.15 12.48
CA GLY A 96 -25.86 11.40 11.26
C GLY A 96 -26.40 9.99 11.45
N ILE A 97 -26.25 9.39 12.64
CA ILE A 97 -26.51 7.96 12.90
C ILE A 97 -27.95 7.54 12.54
N SER A 98 -28.96 8.29 13.01
CA SER A 98 -30.36 7.98 12.69
C SER A 98 -30.65 8.12 11.18
N GLY A 99 -29.95 9.04 10.50
CA GLY A 99 -30.03 9.18 9.04
C GLY A 99 -29.39 8.00 8.32
N ALA A 100 -28.24 7.52 8.80
CA ALA A 100 -27.53 6.36 8.27
C ALA A 100 -28.40 5.09 8.31
N LYS A 101 -29.06 4.81 9.44
CA LYS A 101 -29.97 3.66 9.58
C LYS A 101 -31.19 3.73 8.65
N ARG A 102 -31.76 4.93 8.47
CA ARG A 102 -32.84 5.14 7.49
C ARG A 102 -32.37 4.94 6.05
N PHE A 103 -31.17 5.40 5.74
CA PHE A 103 -30.56 5.19 4.42
C PHE A 103 -30.33 3.69 4.15
N ALA A 104 -29.73 2.97 5.10
CA ALA A 104 -29.53 1.51 4.99
C ALA A 104 -30.85 0.77 4.74
N SER A 105 -31.90 1.09 5.51
CA SER A 105 -33.22 0.47 5.35
C SER A 105 -33.86 0.76 3.98
N ARG A 106 -33.56 1.91 3.38
CA ARG A 106 -34.09 2.31 2.07
C ARG A 106 -33.34 1.67 0.89
N VAL A 107 -32.02 1.55 1.02
CA VAL A 107 -31.16 0.90 0.01
C VAL A 107 -31.32 -0.62 0.04
N GLY A 108 -31.62 -1.18 1.21
CA GLY A 108 -31.75 -2.62 1.42
C GLY A 108 -30.47 -3.21 2.03
N TYR A 109 -30.64 -4.26 2.82
CA TYR A 109 -29.56 -5.01 3.44
C TYR A 109 -29.15 -6.21 2.54
N PRO A 110 -27.88 -6.68 2.60
CA PRO A 110 -26.81 -6.18 3.48
C PRO A 110 -26.21 -4.84 3.02
N VAL A 111 -25.71 -4.08 3.99
CA VAL A 111 -24.92 -2.86 3.77
C VAL A 111 -23.55 -2.99 4.43
N LEU A 112 -22.66 -2.06 4.13
CA LEU A 112 -21.37 -1.93 4.79
C LEU A 112 -21.17 -0.53 5.38
N VAL A 113 -20.30 -0.45 6.40
CA VAL A 113 -19.84 0.80 7.03
C VAL A 113 -18.34 0.94 6.82
N LYS A 114 -17.89 2.14 6.42
CA LYS A 114 -16.46 2.49 6.34
C LYS A 114 -16.20 3.95 6.74
N PRO A 115 -15.01 4.34 7.22
CA PRO A 115 -14.61 5.73 7.35
C PRO A 115 -14.80 6.50 6.04
N ALA A 116 -15.16 7.78 6.09
CA ALA A 116 -15.31 8.58 4.87
C ALA A 116 -13.97 9.07 4.29
N VAL A 117 -12.94 9.16 5.13
CA VAL A 117 -11.59 9.58 4.80
C VAL A 117 -10.62 8.62 5.47
N GLY A 118 -9.57 8.22 4.76
CA GLY A 118 -8.50 7.38 5.32
C GLY A 118 -7.90 6.44 4.28
N ASP A 119 -6.97 5.59 4.73
CA ASP A 119 -6.35 4.60 3.87
C ASP A 119 -7.42 3.66 3.28
N ASN A 120 -7.26 3.36 2.01
CA ASN A 120 -8.23 2.62 1.23
C ASN A 120 -8.08 1.12 1.53
N GLY A 121 -9.19 0.49 1.92
CA GLY A 121 -9.22 -0.94 2.24
C GLY A 121 -8.91 -1.33 3.69
N ILE A 122 -8.96 -0.39 4.63
CA ILE A 122 -8.88 -0.65 6.07
C ILE A 122 -10.20 -0.23 6.73
N GLU A 123 -10.62 -0.94 7.77
CA GLU A 123 -11.78 -0.58 8.62
C GLU A 123 -13.13 -0.64 7.90
N THR A 124 -13.31 -1.62 7.01
CA THR A 124 -14.60 -1.89 6.35
C THR A 124 -15.38 -2.96 7.10
N PHE A 125 -16.60 -2.62 7.53
CA PHE A 125 -17.51 -3.53 8.23
C PHE A 125 -18.60 -3.98 7.26
N ARG A 126 -18.50 -5.22 6.79
CA ARG A 126 -19.42 -5.83 5.81
C ARG A 126 -20.51 -6.67 6.48
N ASP A 127 -21.43 -7.16 5.66
CA ASP A 127 -22.50 -8.09 6.06
C ASP A 127 -23.40 -7.56 7.18
N LEU A 128 -23.57 -6.24 7.24
CA LEU A 128 -24.47 -5.62 8.20
C LEU A 128 -25.89 -5.83 7.69
N VAL A 129 -26.67 -6.64 8.40
CA VAL A 129 -28.03 -7.03 8.01
C VAL A 129 -29.14 -6.29 8.76
N ASP A 130 -28.77 -5.50 9.77
CA ASP A 130 -29.72 -4.78 10.62
C ASP A 130 -29.10 -3.51 11.24
N PRO A 131 -29.91 -2.67 11.91
CA PRO A 131 -29.41 -1.48 12.60
C PRO A 131 -28.43 -1.75 13.76
N THR A 132 -28.44 -2.96 14.32
CA THR A 132 -27.56 -3.34 15.45
C THR A 132 -26.13 -3.53 14.96
N GLY A 133 -25.94 -4.18 13.81
CA GLY A 133 -24.62 -4.29 13.17
C GLY A 133 -24.01 -2.94 12.84
N ILE A 134 -24.83 -1.98 12.40
CA ILE A 134 -24.39 -0.59 12.20
C ILE A 134 -23.91 0.01 13.52
N ASP A 135 -24.66 -0.13 14.62
CA ASP A 135 -24.23 0.41 15.92
C ASP A 135 -22.89 -0.14 16.39
N GLN A 136 -22.64 -1.44 16.17
CA GLN A 136 -21.38 -2.10 16.51
C GLN A 136 -20.21 -1.54 15.68
N ALA A 137 -20.38 -1.40 14.37
CA ALA A 137 -19.39 -0.79 13.50
C ALA A 137 -19.09 0.66 13.90
N LEU A 138 -20.11 1.44 14.25
CA LEU A 138 -19.94 2.83 14.67
C LEU A 138 -19.30 2.97 16.04
N ASP A 139 -19.53 2.04 16.98
CA ASP A 139 -18.82 2.07 18.27
C ASP A 139 -17.32 1.84 18.10
N TYR A 140 -16.91 0.97 17.18
CA TYR A 140 -15.51 0.84 16.80
C TYR A 140 -14.97 2.17 16.23
N LEU A 141 -15.67 2.74 15.24
CA LEU A 141 -15.26 3.99 14.59
C LEU A 141 -15.28 5.21 15.52
N ARG A 142 -15.98 5.15 16.66
CA ARG A 142 -15.90 6.20 17.71
C ARG A 142 -14.53 6.29 18.35
N THR A 143 -13.77 5.20 18.37
CA THR A 143 -12.39 5.22 18.88
C THR A 143 -11.54 6.05 17.90
N PRO A 144 -10.68 6.98 18.37
CA PRO A 144 -9.79 7.74 17.49
C PRO A 144 -8.88 6.79 16.71
N PRO A 145 -8.61 7.06 15.41
CA PRO A 145 -7.83 6.15 14.58
C PRO A 145 -6.49 5.73 15.21
N ALA A 146 -5.75 6.67 15.79
CA ALA A 146 -4.46 6.42 16.45
C ALA A 146 -4.52 5.41 17.62
N HIS A 147 -5.72 5.15 18.17
CA HIS A 147 -5.95 4.24 19.30
C HIS A 147 -6.66 2.95 18.90
N ARG A 148 -7.00 2.78 17.60
CA ARG A 148 -7.64 1.55 17.11
C ARG A 148 -6.58 0.48 16.91
N ALA A 149 -6.92 -0.75 17.29
CA ALA A 149 -6.09 -1.91 16.99
C ALA A 149 -6.04 -2.12 15.46
N GLY A 150 -4.83 -2.24 14.90
CA GLY A 150 -4.64 -2.43 13.45
C GLY A 150 -4.79 -1.17 12.60
N PHE A 151 -4.85 0.04 13.20
CA PHE A 151 -4.84 1.26 12.42
C PHE A 151 -3.50 1.45 11.72
N SER A 152 -3.52 1.42 10.39
CA SER A 152 -2.35 1.76 9.61
C SER A 152 -2.00 3.22 9.80
N ARG A 153 -0.75 3.48 10.20
CA ARG A 153 -0.18 4.83 10.21
C ARG A 153 0.40 5.19 8.84
N ALA A 154 0.24 4.35 7.82
CA ALA A 154 0.78 4.55 6.47
C ALA A 154 0.08 5.67 5.70
N SER A 155 -1.14 6.08 6.07
CA SER A 155 -1.85 7.19 5.44
C SER A 155 -1.05 8.50 5.50
N TYR A 156 -0.72 9.06 4.33
CA TYR A 156 0.01 10.32 4.18
C TYR A 156 -0.84 11.45 3.55
N GLY A 157 -2.09 11.18 3.15
CA GLY A 157 -3.06 12.25 2.85
C GLY A 157 -3.71 12.81 4.12
N LEU A 158 -4.66 13.74 3.94
CA LEU A 158 -5.32 14.49 5.01
C LEU A 158 -5.79 13.59 6.17
N THR A 159 -4.99 13.51 7.23
CA THR A 159 -5.50 13.14 8.54
C THR A 159 -6.37 14.32 8.98
N GLU A 160 -7.64 14.07 9.33
CA GLU A 160 -8.49 15.14 9.83
C GLU A 160 -7.75 15.86 10.97
N LEU A 161 -7.38 17.13 10.75
CA LEU A 161 -6.80 18.02 11.77
C LEU A 161 -7.90 18.41 12.75
N ARG A 162 -8.38 17.44 13.52
CA ARG A 162 -9.40 17.65 14.54
C ARG A 162 -9.00 16.91 15.78
N GLU A 163 -8.92 17.66 16.87
CA GLU A 163 -8.60 17.09 18.17
C GLU A 163 -9.70 16.10 18.57
N PRO A 164 -9.32 14.89 19.03
CA PRO A 164 -10.26 13.97 19.65
C PRO A 164 -11.01 14.63 20.80
N GLY A 165 -12.27 14.26 21.00
CA GLY A 165 -13.05 14.64 22.16
C GLY A 165 -12.95 13.61 23.29
N GLU A 166 -13.69 13.84 24.36
CA GLU A 166 -13.88 12.90 25.46
C GLU A 166 -15.38 12.68 25.72
N GLU A 167 -15.80 11.43 25.83
CA GLU A 167 -17.17 11.03 26.18
C GLU A 167 -17.10 9.94 27.26
N ASN A 168 -17.65 10.23 28.45
CA ASN A 168 -17.68 9.30 29.59
C ASN A 168 -16.30 8.71 29.97
N GLY A 169 -15.24 9.51 29.94
CA GLY A 169 -13.87 9.06 30.25
C GLY A 169 -13.19 8.28 29.11
N ARG A 170 -13.84 8.11 27.95
CA ARG A 170 -13.26 7.53 26.73
C ARG A 170 -12.89 8.65 25.75
N ILE A 171 -11.66 8.62 25.24
CA ILE A 171 -11.27 9.48 24.11
C ILE A 171 -12.01 9.02 22.86
N VAL A 172 -12.70 9.94 22.19
CA VAL A 172 -13.56 9.65 21.02
C VAL A 172 -13.22 10.57 19.84
N VAL A 173 -13.57 10.14 18.64
CA VAL A 173 -13.54 11.00 17.45
C VAL A 173 -14.45 12.22 17.62
N PRO A 174 -14.13 13.36 16.98
CA PRO A 174 -14.97 14.55 17.07
C PRO A 174 -16.38 14.30 16.48
N PRO A 175 -17.41 15.06 16.89
CA PRO A 175 -18.78 14.91 16.35
C PRO A 175 -18.87 15.08 14.82
N GLY A 176 -17.90 15.79 14.23
CA GLY A 176 -17.79 15.99 12.78
C GLY A 176 -17.12 14.84 12.02
N TYR A 177 -16.59 13.82 12.70
CA TYR A 177 -16.01 12.64 12.05
C TYR A 177 -17.06 11.95 11.19
N MET A 178 -16.67 11.58 9.97
CA MET A 178 -17.58 11.08 8.96
C MET A 178 -17.37 9.60 8.66
N PHE A 179 -18.48 8.92 8.38
CA PHE A 179 -18.52 7.53 7.95
C PHE A 179 -19.50 7.40 6.78
N MET A 180 -19.32 6.37 5.98
CA MET A 180 -20.14 6.04 4.83
C MET A 180 -20.95 4.78 5.11
N ILE A 181 -22.23 4.79 4.69
CA ILE A 181 -23.02 3.57 4.48
C ILE A 181 -23.08 3.33 2.99
N GLU A 182 -22.83 2.09 2.56
CA GLU A 182 -22.80 1.68 1.17
C GLU A 182 -23.57 0.37 0.97
N GLN A 183 -24.27 0.27 -0.16
CA GLN A 183 -24.89 -0.97 -0.60
C GLN A 183 -23.82 -2.04 -0.81
N GLN A 184 -23.99 -3.21 -0.21
CA GLN A 184 -23.11 -4.32 -0.50
C GLN A 184 -23.56 -5.02 -1.79
N LEU A 185 -22.69 -5.01 -2.80
CA LEU A 185 -22.91 -5.74 -4.04
C LEU A 185 -22.57 -7.23 -3.86
N ALA A 186 -23.29 -8.09 -4.59
CA ALA A 186 -23.03 -9.53 -4.68
C ALA A 186 -22.43 -9.86 -6.05
N GLY A 187 -21.43 -10.74 -6.08
CA GLY A 187 -20.77 -11.15 -7.32
C GLY A 187 -19.34 -11.62 -7.11
N THR A 188 -18.64 -11.81 -8.21
CA THR A 188 -17.21 -12.07 -8.25
C THR A 188 -16.45 -10.82 -7.80
N TYR A 189 -15.55 -10.97 -6.83
CA TYR A 189 -14.68 -9.89 -6.37
C TYR A 189 -13.36 -9.89 -7.14
N LEU A 190 -13.04 -8.77 -7.78
CA LEU A 190 -11.79 -8.61 -8.53
C LEU A 190 -10.96 -7.48 -7.94
N ARG A 191 -9.65 -7.70 -7.80
CA ARG A 191 -8.65 -6.65 -7.64
C ARG A 191 -8.00 -6.38 -9.00
N ILE A 192 -8.03 -5.14 -9.47
CA ILE A 192 -7.45 -4.70 -10.73
C ILE A 192 -6.35 -3.67 -10.43
N LEU A 193 -5.12 -3.93 -10.84
CA LEU A 193 -4.03 -2.96 -10.77
C LEU A 193 -3.91 -2.22 -12.11
N VAL A 194 -3.90 -0.89 -12.06
CA VAL A 194 -3.73 -0.02 -13.22
C VAL A 194 -2.53 0.89 -12.98
N SER A 195 -1.62 0.95 -13.95
CA SER A 195 -0.49 1.88 -13.95
C SER A 195 -0.29 2.43 -15.36
N ASP A 196 -0.03 3.73 -15.47
CA ASP A 196 0.31 4.41 -16.73
C ASP A 196 -0.75 4.22 -17.82
N GLY A 197 -2.02 4.17 -17.40
CA GLY A 197 -3.16 4.04 -18.30
C GLY A 197 -3.39 2.64 -18.88
N GLU A 198 -2.76 1.60 -18.32
CA GLU A 198 -2.98 0.21 -18.71
C GLU A 198 -3.28 -0.67 -17.48
N VAL A 199 -4.11 -1.70 -17.67
CA VAL A 199 -4.32 -2.74 -16.64
C VAL A 199 -3.10 -3.65 -16.61
N ARG A 200 -2.51 -3.82 -15.42
CA ARG A 200 -1.32 -4.63 -15.17
C ARG A 200 -1.63 -6.01 -14.63
N SER A 201 -2.67 -6.11 -13.81
CA SER A 201 -3.15 -7.39 -13.30
C SER A 201 -4.64 -7.34 -12.98
N VAL A 202 -5.30 -8.48 -13.10
CA VAL A 202 -6.65 -8.73 -12.59
C VAL A 202 -6.63 -10.02 -11.77
N ILE A 203 -6.83 -9.89 -10.46
CA ILE A 203 -6.95 -11.01 -9.54
C ILE A 203 -8.42 -11.25 -9.24
N ARG A 204 -8.90 -12.47 -9.48
CA ARG A 204 -10.15 -12.96 -8.89
C ARG A 204 -9.86 -13.38 -7.45
N CYS A 205 -10.41 -12.66 -6.48
CA CYS A 205 -10.14 -12.86 -5.07
C CYS A 205 -11.04 -13.96 -4.46
N GLU A 206 -10.46 -14.82 -3.63
CA GLU A 206 -11.18 -15.72 -2.74
C GLU A 206 -11.30 -15.08 -1.36
N GLY A 207 -12.36 -14.29 -1.19
CA GLY A 207 -12.54 -13.37 -0.08
C GLY A 207 -12.30 -11.92 -0.49
N VAL A 208 -12.25 -11.03 0.49
CA VAL A 208 -12.15 -9.58 0.28
C VAL A 208 -10.85 -9.08 0.93
N PRO A 209 -9.99 -8.35 0.18
CA PRO A 209 -8.73 -7.85 0.74
C PRO A 209 -8.90 -6.91 1.95
N THR A 210 -10.05 -6.23 2.04
CA THR A 210 -10.26 -5.08 2.92
C THR A 210 -10.97 -5.39 4.24
N ASP A 211 -11.37 -6.64 4.46
CA ASP A 211 -12.04 -7.11 5.69
C ASP A 211 -11.31 -8.27 6.38
N GLY A 212 -10.13 -8.66 5.87
CA GLY A 212 -9.32 -9.76 6.41
C GLY A 212 -9.79 -11.16 6.01
N SER A 213 -10.80 -11.30 5.15
CA SER A 213 -11.29 -12.60 4.69
C SER A 213 -10.53 -13.19 3.49
N LEU A 214 -9.58 -12.45 2.90
CA LEU A 214 -8.81 -12.92 1.75
C LEU A 214 -7.98 -14.16 2.11
N THR A 215 -8.20 -15.25 1.39
CA THR A 215 -7.49 -16.53 1.57
C THR A 215 -6.63 -16.92 0.37
N GLY A 216 -6.85 -16.30 -0.79
CA GLY A 216 -6.15 -16.60 -2.03
C GLY A 216 -6.85 -15.97 -3.23
N GLY A 217 -6.60 -16.52 -4.42
CA GLY A 217 -7.20 -16.06 -5.65
C GLY A 217 -6.58 -16.69 -6.90
N SER A 218 -6.95 -16.14 -8.05
CA SER A 218 -6.37 -16.52 -9.35
C SER A 218 -6.11 -15.29 -10.22
N ASP A 219 -4.99 -15.29 -10.94
CA ASP A 219 -4.70 -14.29 -11.96
C ASP A 219 -5.51 -14.62 -13.23
N ILE A 220 -6.42 -13.70 -13.59
CA ILE A 220 -7.30 -13.80 -14.74
C ILE A 220 -7.09 -12.66 -15.72
N THR A 221 -5.93 -11.99 -15.67
CA THR A 221 -5.61 -10.80 -16.47
C THR A 221 -5.91 -10.98 -17.96
N ASP A 222 -5.54 -12.13 -18.54
CA ASP A 222 -5.73 -12.43 -19.97
C ASP A 222 -7.12 -13.02 -20.29
N GLN A 223 -8.00 -13.16 -19.30
CA GLN A 223 -9.31 -13.83 -19.44
C GLN A 223 -10.48 -12.85 -19.32
N VAL A 224 -10.23 -11.57 -19.01
CA VAL A 224 -11.30 -10.57 -18.83
C VAL A 224 -11.77 -9.98 -20.16
N HIS A 225 -13.01 -9.53 -20.18
CA HIS A 225 -13.56 -8.80 -21.31
C HIS A 225 -12.89 -7.41 -21.45
N PRO A 226 -12.55 -6.94 -22.67
CA PRO A 226 -11.88 -5.65 -22.87
C PRO A 226 -12.63 -4.42 -22.31
N SER A 227 -13.96 -4.48 -22.19
CA SER A 227 -14.75 -3.40 -21.58
C SER A 227 -14.45 -3.23 -20.10
N LEU A 228 -14.08 -4.30 -19.38
CA LEU A 228 -13.65 -4.20 -17.98
C LEU A 228 -12.30 -3.46 -17.88
N THR A 229 -11.37 -3.77 -18.76
CA THR A 229 -10.08 -3.07 -18.87
C THR A 229 -10.27 -1.59 -19.16
N ALA A 230 -11.16 -1.26 -20.11
CA ALA A 230 -11.48 0.11 -20.46
C ALA A 230 -12.11 0.87 -19.29
N LEU A 231 -13.05 0.24 -18.57
CA LEU A 231 -13.68 0.79 -17.39
C LEU A 231 -12.67 1.05 -16.26
N ALA A 232 -11.74 0.12 -16.02
CA ALA A 232 -10.70 0.27 -15.02
C ALA A 232 -9.80 1.47 -15.32
N VAL A 233 -9.33 1.60 -16.57
CA VAL A 233 -8.54 2.76 -17.00
C VAL A 233 -9.32 4.07 -16.89
N GLN A 234 -10.61 4.05 -17.25
CA GLN A 234 -11.50 5.21 -17.10
C GLN A 234 -11.68 5.62 -15.63
N ALA A 235 -11.80 4.66 -14.71
CA ALA A 235 -11.89 4.91 -13.28
C ALA A 235 -10.63 5.60 -12.74
N VAL A 236 -9.44 5.14 -13.12
CA VAL A 236 -8.18 5.81 -12.70
C VAL A 236 -8.07 7.21 -13.28
N ARG A 237 -8.41 7.38 -14.56
CA ARG A 237 -8.40 8.70 -15.23
C ARG A 237 -9.41 9.69 -14.65
N ALA A 238 -10.44 9.22 -13.96
CA ALA A 238 -11.40 10.07 -13.27
C ALA A 238 -10.75 10.86 -12.12
N ILE A 239 -9.64 10.36 -11.55
CA ILE A 239 -8.87 11.02 -10.51
C ILE A 239 -7.71 11.81 -11.16
N PRO A 240 -7.76 13.15 -11.16
CA PRO A 240 -6.77 13.96 -11.87
C PRO A 240 -5.35 13.76 -11.31
N GLY A 241 -4.41 13.45 -12.20
CA GLY A 241 -2.99 13.31 -11.88
C GLY A 241 -2.59 12.00 -11.20
N LEU A 242 -3.50 11.03 -11.10
CA LEU A 242 -3.16 9.72 -10.54
C LEU A 242 -2.66 8.78 -11.65
N GLY A 243 -1.39 8.36 -11.56
CA GLY A 243 -0.76 7.46 -12.54
C GLY A 243 -0.90 5.97 -12.21
N LEU A 244 -1.20 5.66 -10.95
CA LEU A 244 -1.22 4.31 -10.39
C LEU A 244 -2.41 4.18 -9.44
N ALA A 245 -3.20 3.13 -9.61
CA ALA A 245 -4.25 2.79 -8.66
C ALA A 245 -4.58 1.31 -8.70
N ALA A 246 -5.10 0.82 -7.58
CA ALA A 246 -5.70 -0.49 -7.48
C ALA A 246 -7.22 -0.33 -7.23
N LEU A 247 -8.03 -0.98 -8.07
CA LEU A 247 -9.50 -0.94 -8.09
C LEU A 247 -10.08 -2.27 -7.64
N ASP A 248 -11.08 -2.24 -6.78
CA ASP A 248 -11.86 -3.43 -6.46
C ASP A 248 -13.20 -3.34 -7.13
N VAL A 249 -13.55 -4.39 -7.86
CA VAL A 249 -14.76 -4.46 -8.66
C VAL A 249 -15.55 -5.68 -8.23
N VAL A 250 -16.85 -5.49 -8.02
CA VAL A 250 -17.81 -6.60 -7.88
C VAL A 250 -18.68 -6.63 -9.11
N LEU A 251 -18.77 -7.79 -9.75
CA LEU A 251 -19.52 -8.04 -10.98
C LEU A 251 -19.95 -9.51 -11.10
N GLU A 252 -20.86 -9.82 -12.01
CA GLU A 252 -21.34 -11.19 -12.22
C GLU A 252 -20.27 -12.08 -12.88
N ASP A 253 -19.81 -11.70 -14.07
CA ASP A 253 -18.91 -12.50 -14.91
C ASP A 253 -17.85 -11.60 -15.60
N PRO A 254 -16.55 -11.78 -15.28
CA PRO A 254 -15.48 -10.98 -15.87
C PRO A 254 -15.28 -11.14 -17.37
N THR A 255 -15.87 -12.18 -17.99
CA THR A 255 -15.71 -12.48 -19.42
C THR A 255 -16.77 -11.85 -20.30
N ARG A 256 -17.80 -11.24 -19.70
CA ARG A 256 -18.91 -10.57 -20.40
C ARG A 256 -18.72 -9.05 -20.45
N PRO A 257 -19.34 -8.35 -21.43
CA PRO A 257 -19.39 -6.89 -21.46
C PRO A 257 -19.91 -6.30 -20.14
N VAL A 258 -19.38 -5.14 -19.74
CA VAL A 258 -19.75 -4.50 -18.46
C VAL A 258 -21.13 -3.84 -18.53
N GLU A 259 -21.57 -3.48 -19.73
CA GLU A 259 -22.87 -2.86 -20.00
C GLU A 259 -24.04 -3.86 -19.91
N GLU A 260 -23.76 -5.16 -19.88
CA GLU A 260 -24.74 -6.25 -19.90
C GLU A 260 -24.94 -6.93 -18.54
N GLN A 261 -24.34 -6.39 -17.47
CA GLN A 261 -24.37 -7.00 -16.13
C GLN A 261 -24.36 -5.94 -15.03
N GLU A 262 -24.77 -6.32 -13.82
CA GLU A 262 -24.54 -5.46 -12.65
C GLU A 262 -23.06 -5.45 -12.27
N LEU A 263 -22.53 -4.26 -12.01
CA LEU A 263 -21.15 -4.02 -11.65
C LEU A 263 -21.05 -2.80 -10.73
N GLY A 264 -20.06 -2.81 -9.83
CA GLY A 264 -19.62 -1.59 -9.15
C GLY A 264 -18.15 -1.62 -8.76
N VAL A 265 -17.48 -0.47 -8.90
CA VAL A 265 -16.20 -0.21 -8.25
C VAL A 265 -16.47 0.04 -6.77
N VAL A 266 -16.10 -0.91 -5.92
CA VAL A 266 -16.40 -0.91 -4.48
C VAL A 266 -15.27 -0.30 -3.64
N GLU A 267 -14.02 -0.41 -4.12
CA GLU A 267 -12.86 0.27 -3.53
C GLU A 267 -11.91 0.79 -4.61
N PHE A 268 -11.18 1.83 -4.27
CA PHE A 268 -10.18 2.47 -5.12
C PHE A 268 -9.04 2.88 -4.20
N SER A 269 -7.80 2.54 -4.53
CA SER A 269 -6.63 2.90 -3.74
C SER A 269 -5.54 3.43 -4.66
N GLU A 270 -4.88 4.51 -4.24
CA GLU A 270 -3.64 5.01 -4.83
C GLU A 270 -2.43 4.10 -4.52
N ARG A 271 -2.60 3.12 -3.63
CA ARG A 271 -1.58 2.14 -3.27
C ARG A 271 -1.73 0.86 -4.11
N PRO A 272 -0.64 0.25 -4.60
CA PRO A 272 -0.67 -1.04 -5.26
C PRO A 272 -1.28 -2.15 -4.41
N ALA A 273 -0.86 -2.24 -3.14
CA ALA A 273 -1.19 -3.34 -2.24
C ALA A 273 -0.83 -4.71 -2.87
N LEU A 274 0.41 -4.86 -3.35
CA LEU A 274 0.88 -6.03 -4.11
C LEU A 274 0.84 -7.34 -3.30
N TRP A 275 0.61 -7.26 -1.98
CA TRP A 275 0.38 -8.43 -1.15
C TRP A 275 -0.83 -9.25 -1.65
N VAL A 276 -1.84 -8.62 -2.27
CA VAL A 276 -2.98 -9.34 -2.87
C VAL A 276 -2.51 -10.23 -4.03
N GLN A 277 -1.64 -9.72 -4.90
CA GLN A 277 -1.04 -10.49 -5.99
C GLN A 277 -0.08 -11.56 -5.44
N ALA A 278 0.69 -11.24 -4.39
CA ALA A 278 1.62 -12.17 -3.77
C ALA A 278 0.92 -13.39 -3.12
N MET A 279 -0.31 -13.22 -2.64
CA MET A 279 -1.15 -14.31 -2.13
C MET A 279 -1.54 -15.32 -3.23
N VAL A 280 -1.49 -14.93 -4.51
CA VAL A 280 -1.74 -15.80 -5.66
C VAL A 280 -0.42 -16.37 -6.19
N ASP A 281 0.53 -15.48 -6.48
CA ASP A 281 1.88 -15.81 -6.96
C ASP A 281 2.85 -14.73 -6.46
N PRO A 282 3.76 -15.04 -5.52
CA PRO A 282 4.80 -14.10 -5.08
C PRO A 282 5.62 -13.54 -6.25
N ALA A 283 5.87 -14.33 -7.30
CA ALA A 283 6.61 -13.87 -8.46
C ALA A 283 5.83 -12.84 -9.30
N LEU A 284 4.49 -12.83 -9.22
CA LEU A 284 3.67 -11.81 -9.88
C LEU A 284 3.87 -10.45 -9.20
N ALA A 285 3.85 -10.40 -7.86
CA ALA A 285 4.11 -9.16 -7.12
C ALA A 285 5.50 -8.60 -7.43
N ASP A 286 6.52 -9.46 -7.47
CA ASP A 286 7.88 -9.09 -7.90
C ASP A 286 7.90 -8.48 -9.30
N ARG A 287 7.27 -9.13 -10.28
CA ARG A 287 7.22 -8.65 -11.68
C ARG A 287 6.51 -7.30 -11.78
N LEU A 288 5.42 -7.11 -11.04
CA LEU A 288 4.65 -5.85 -11.05
C LEU A 288 5.41 -4.70 -10.42
N SER A 289 6.14 -4.95 -9.33
CA SER A 289 6.99 -3.92 -8.70
C SER A 289 8.17 -3.53 -9.60
N GLU A 290 8.80 -4.52 -10.24
CA GLU A 290 9.89 -4.29 -11.20
C GLU A 290 9.39 -3.49 -12.43
N ASP A 291 8.23 -3.84 -12.97
CA ASP A 291 7.59 -3.10 -14.07
C ASP A 291 7.28 -1.65 -13.67
N LEU A 292 6.76 -1.43 -12.45
CA LEU A 292 6.48 -0.09 -11.92
C LEU A 292 7.75 0.77 -11.82
N VAL A 293 8.82 0.24 -11.22
CA VAL A 293 10.10 0.95 -11.10
C VAL A 293 10.67 1.26 -12.49
N ARG A 294 10.67 0.29 -13.39
CA ARG A 294 11.22 0.46 -14.75
C ARG A 294 10.47 1.49 -15.57
N ARG A 295 9.13 1.49 -15.53
CA ARG A 295 8.33 2.49 -16.25
C ARG A 295 8.52 3.88 -15.71
N TYR A 296 8.50 4.04 -14.38
CA TYR A 296 8.73 5.33 -13.78
C TYR A 296 10.13 5.87 -14.11
N ALA A 297 11.16 5.04 -13.94
CA ALA A 297 12.53 5.40 -14.29
C ALA A 297 12.66 5.79 -15.77
N ALA A 298 12.06 5.01 -16.69
CA ALA A 298 12.08 5.31 -18.11
C ALA A 298 11.34 6.61 -18.46
N ALA A 299 10.20 6.89 -17.81
CA ALA A 299 9.45 8.13 -18.00
C ALA A 299 10.26 9.37 -17.58
N GLU A 300 11.12 9.23 -16.57
CA GLU A 300 12.02 10.27 -16.06
C GLU A 300 13.42 10.25 -16.71
N GLY A 301 13.58 9.50 -17.81
CA GLY A 301 14.78 9.53 -18.65
C GLY A 301 15.91 8.59 -18.23
N HIS A 302 15.71 7.72 -17.25
CA HIS A 302 16.69 6.72 -16.85
C HIS A 302 16.69 5.52 -17.80
N ARG A 303 17.87 4.95 -18.04
CA ARG A 303 18.04 3.67 -18.72
C ARG A 303 18.51 2.62 -17.73
N LEU A 304 17.60 1.75 -17.32
CA LEU A 304 17.93 0.67 -16.40
C LEU A 304 18.46 -0.56 -17.15
N GLY A 305 19.54 -1.14 -16.65
CA GLY A 305 20.09 -2.40 -17.14
C GLY A 305 19.21 -3.61 -16.85
N GLU A 306 19.69 -4.80 -17.19
CA GLU A 306 19.06 -6.06 -16.81
C GLU A 306 19.06 -6.23 -15.29
N PRO A 307 17.99 -6.75 -14.68
CA PRO A 307 17.91 -6.85 -13.24
C PRO A 307 18.76 -8.00 -12.68
N HIS A 308 19.57 -7.70 -11.67
CA HIS A 308 20.45 -8.67 -11.01
C HIS A 308 19.83 -9.21 -9.72
N ALA A 309 19.72 -10.53 -9.58
CA ALA A 309 19.18 -11.14 -8.36
C ALA A 309 20.10 -11.00 -7.14
N GLU A 310 21.39 -11.21 -7.37
CA GLU A 310 22.44 -10.98 -6.40
C GLU A 310 23.03 -9.60 -6.64
N VAL A 311 23.20 -8.83 -5.57
CA VAL A 311 23.78 -7.47 -5.60
C VAL A 311 24.97 -7.40 -4.67
N GLU A 312 25.92 -6.55 -5.00
CA GLU A 312 26.98 -6.10 -4.10
C GLU A 312 26.81 -4.59 -3.92
N VAL A 313 26.69 -4.16 -2.67
CA VAL A 313 26.41 -2.77 -2.32
C VAL A 313 27.29 -2.31 -1.16
N ALA A 314 27.68 -1.04 -1.21
CA ALA A 314 28.16 -0.32 -0.04
C ALA A 314 26.97 0.36 0.63
N ILE A 315 26.91 0.29 1.96
CA ILE A 315 25.89 0.97 2.75
C ILE A 315 26.55 1.97 3.72
N GLU A 316 25.93 3.14 3.88
CA GLU A 316 26.20 4.08 4.98
C GLU A 316 24.93 4.25 5.81
N ALA A 317 24.96 3.78 7.05
CA ALA A 317 23.86 3.90 7.99
C ALA A 317 24.15 5.05 8.96
N HIS A 318 23.22 6.02 9.06
CA HIS A 318 23.43 7.25 9.83
C HIS A 318 22.48 7.38 11.04
N ALA A 319 22.93 8.22 11.98
CA ALA A 319 22.22 8.59 13.21
C ALA A 319 22.02 7.42 14.19
N LEU A 320 22.99 6.52 14.28
CA LEU A 320 23.02 5.48 15.31
C LEU A 320 23.50 6.07 16.64
N PRO A 321 22.73 5.94 17.75
CA PRO A 321 23.20 6.35 19.08
C PRO A 321 24.44 5.58 19.55
N ASP A 322 24.53 4.29 19.20
CA ASP A 322 25.69 3.44 19.41
C ASP A 322 26.06 2.79 18.07
N ALA A 323 27.01 3.40 17.35
CA ALA A 323 27.45 2.95 16.03
C ALA A 323 28.29 1.67 16.13
N ASP A 324 29.06 1.50 17.21
CA ASP A 324 29.83 0.28 17.46
C ASP A 324 28.92 -0.95 17.64
N GLU A 325 27.92 -0.84 18.51
CA GLU A 325 26.91 -1.89 18.70
C GLU A 325 26.04 -2.06 17.45
N GLY A 326 25.58 -0.95 16.87
CA GLY A 326 24.77 -0.96 15.66
C GLY A 326 25.46 -1.65 14.49
N GLY A 327 26.74 -1.38 14.24
CA GLY A 327 27.50 -2.04 13.17
C GLY A 327 27.63 -3.54 13.37
N ARG A 328 27.89 -3.99 14.61
CA ARG A 328 27.91 -5.43 14.93
C ARG A 328 26.53 -6.06 14.73
N ALA A 329 25.47 -5.38 15.16
CA ALA A 329 24.10 -5.88 15.03
C ALA A 329 23.65 -5.99 13.56
N ILE A 330 23.99 -4.99 12.73
CA ILE A 330 23.73 -5.00 11.27
C ILE A 330 24.41 -6.20 10.62
N VAL A 331 25.71 -6.41 10.86
CA VAL A 331 26.45 -7.55 10.26
C VAL A 331 25.91 -8.89 10.75
N ALA A 332 25.59 -9.00 12.04
CA ALA A 332 25.01 -10.22 12.60
C ALA A 332 23.65 -10.53 11.96
N ALA A 333 22.78 -9.52 11.80
CA ALA A 333 21.49 -9.66 11.13
C ALA A 333 21.65 -10.04 9.65
N ALA A 334 22.55 -9.36 8.93
CA ALA A 334 22.85 -9.65 7.53
C ALA A 334 23.35 -11.09 7.34
N THR A 335 24.31 -11.52 8.16
CA THR A 335 24.88 -12.88 8.12
C THR A 335 23.83 -13.93 8.45
N ALA A 336 22.99 -13.69 9.46
CA ALA A 336 21.89 -14.60 9.83
C ALA A 336 20.82 -14.73 8.72
N ALA A 337 20.65 -13.68 7.91
CA ALA A 337 19.79 -13.66 6.74
C ALA A 337 20.46 -14.26 5.48
N GLY A 338 21.75 -14.61 5.53
CA GLY A 338 22.47 -15.26 4.43
C GLY A 338 23.27 -14.32 3.53
N LEU A 339 23.40 -13.04 3.90
CA LEU A 339 24.24 -12.08 3.19
C LEU A 339 25.71 -12.24 3.62
N GLN A 340 26.64 -11.99 2.69
CA GLN A 340 28.00 -11.65 3.03
C GLN A 340 28.02 -10.20 3.52
N ALA A 341 28.57 -9.95 4.71
CA ALA A 341 28.56 -8.64 5.32
C ALA A 341 29.87 -8.33 6.02
N GLU A 342 30.41 -7.14 5.79
CA GLU A 342 31.62 -6.63 6.43
C GLU A 342 31.46 -5.16 6.78
N VAL A 343 31.68 -4.80 8.04
CA VAL A 343 31.81 -3.38 8.44
C VAL A 343 33.17 -2.89 8.01
N THR A 344 33.20 -1.84 7.22
CA THR A 344 34.42 -1.24 6.69
C THR A 344 34.91 -0.07 7.53
N ASP A 345 33.99 0.66 8.18
CA ASP A 345 34.29 1.83 8.98
C ASP A 345 33.16 2.12 9.98
N VAL A 346 33.51 2.65 11.15
CA VAL A 346 32.56 3.07 12.19
C VAL A 346 33.02 4.41 12.75
N ASP A 347 32.15 5.41 12.66
CA ASP A 347 32.33 6.69 13.35
C ASP A 347 31.31 6.81 14.48
N GLN A 348 31.78 6.52 15.70
CA GLN A 348 30.96 6.64 16.92
C GLN A 348 30.63 8.10 17.27
N THR A 349 31.40 9.07 16.78
CA THR A 349 31.15 10.50 17.05
C THR A 349 30.02 11.02 16.16
N GLU A 350 30.04 10.66 14.88
CA GLU A 350 28.98 11.02 13.93
C GLU A 350 27.78 10.06 13.97
N GLY A 351 27.92 8.91 14.62
CA GLY A 351 26.89 7.88 14.66
C GLY A 351 26.67 7.20 13.30
N THR A 352 27.76 6.96 12.57
CA THR A 352 27.74 6.43 11.20
C THR A 352 28.43 5.07 11.13
N VAL A 353 27.81 4.12 10.44
CA VAL A 353 28.38 2.80 10.15
C VAL A 353 28.46 2.64 8.63
N ARG A 354 29.65 2.26 8.13
CA ARG A 354 29.83 1.86 6.73
C ARG A 354 30.06 0.36 6.64
N ALA A 355 29.35 -0.30 5.74
CA ALA A 355 29.49 -1.73 5.52
C ALA A 355 29.35 -2.09 4.03
N ARG A 356 29.87 -3.25 3.66
CA ARG A 356 29.60 -3.90 2.38
C ARG A 356 28.67 -5.08 2.60
N LEU A 357 27.67 -5.19 1.76
CA LEU A 357 26.74 -6.31 1.72
C LEU A 357 26.78 -6.95 0.34
N ALA A 358 26.83 -8.28 0.27
CA ALA A 358 26.67 -9.03 -0.97
C ALA A 358 25.70 -10.19 -0.78
N GLY A 359 24.74 -10.34 -1.68
CA GLY A 359 23.75 -11.41 -1.62
C GLY A 359 22.47 -11.07 -2.39
N ASP A 360 21.40 -11.83 -2.12
CA ASP A 360 20.08 -11.61 -2.72
C ASP A 360 19.52 -10.21 -2.42
N ALA A 361 19.07 -9.51 -3.47
CA ALA A 361 18.57 -8.14 -3.38
C ALA A 361 17.32 -8.00 -2.52
N ALA A 362 16.47 -9.04 -2.43
CA ALA A 362 15.30 -9.00 -1.56
C ALA A 362 15.74 -9.00 -0.09
N THR A 363 16.74 -9.82 0.23
CA THR A 363 17.32 -9.90 1.57
C THR A 363 17.97 -8.58 1.99
N VAL A 364 18.69 -7.91 1.08
CA VAL A 364 19.23 -6.56 1.33
C VAL A 364 18.10 -5.55 1.58
N ALA A 365 17.07 -5.51 0.73
CA ALA A 365 15.94 -4.60 0.88
C ALA A 365 15.19 -4.79 2.22
N HIS A 366 14.97 -6.04 2.63
CA HIS A 366 14.37 -6.35 3.93
C HIS A 366 15.24 -5.89 5.10
N LEU A 367 16.54 -6.16 5.06
CA LEU A 367 17.48 -5.73 6.09
C LEU A 367 17.46 -4.20 6.23
N THR A 368 17.48 -3.46 5.12
CA THR A 368 17.38 -2.00 5.12
C THR A 368 16.08 -1.51 5.77
N ASN A 369 14.94 -2.16 5.47
CA ASN A 369 13.67 -1.83 6.11
C ASN A 369 13.72 -2.07 7.62
N ASP A 370 14.31 -3.19 8.07
CA ASP A 370 14.47 -3.52 9.49
C ASP A 370 15.38 -2.53 10.24
N MET A 371 16.46 -2.06 9.59
CA MET A 371 17.35 -1.01 10.12
C MET A 371 16.59 0.28 10.42
N LEU A 372 15.75 0.73 9.48
CA LEU A 372 15.02 2.00 9.57
C LEU A 372 13.82 1.94 10.53
N ASN A 373 13.25 0.75 10.69
CA ASN A 373 12.19 0.48 11.66
C ASN A 373 12.70 0.31 13.10
N GLY A 374 14.01 0.19 13.30
CA GLY A 374 14.61 -0.06 14.61
C GLY A 374 14.42 -1.50 15.09
N SER A 375 14.18 -2.44 14.17
CA SER A 375 14.00 -3.87 14.46
C SER A 375 15.33 -4.57 14.76
N ILE A 376 16.45 -3.96 14.37
CA ILE A 376 17.80 -4.49 14.62
C ILE A 376 18.30 -3.93 15.95
N ASP A 377 18.15 -4.75 17.00
CA ASP A 377 18.62 -4.48 18.37
C ASP A 377 18.21 -3.10 18.93
N LYS A 378 17.03 -2.61 18.53
CA LYS A 378 16.47 -1.29 18.91
C LYS A 378 17.30 -0.08 18.45
N GLN A 379 18.30 -0.29 17.60
CA GLN A 379 19.05 0.79 16.96
C GLN A 379 18.23 1.31 15.78
N ARG A 380 17.80 2.57 15.86
CA ARG A 380 16.95 3.18 14.82
C ARG A 380 17.78 4.07 13.92
N VAL A 381 18.07 3.56 12.72
CA VAL A 381 18.76 4.30 11.66
C VAL A 381 17.80 5.34 11.06
N MET A 382 18.30 6.53 10.73
CA MET A 382 17.49 7.61 10.13
C MET A 382 17.73 7.80 8.63
N LEU A 383 18.80 7.22 8.11
CA LEU A 383 19.14 7.20 6.69
C LEU A 383 20.06 6.01 6.42
N VAL A 384 19.76 5.25 5.37
CA VAL A 384 20.67 4.30 4.76
C VAL A 384 20.96 4.77 3.34
N VAL A 385 22.19 5.16 3.07
CA VAL A 385 22.67 5.41 1.70
C VAL A 385 23.18 4.10 1.15
N ILE A 386 22.68 3.66 0.00
CA ILE A 386 23.08 2.43 -0.67
C ILE A 386 23.68 2.79 -2.01
N THR A 387 24.94 2.41 -2.23
CA THR A 387 25.65 2.62 -3.49
C THR A 387 25.95 1.28 -4.13
N SER A 388 25.59 1.12 -5.40
CA SER A 388 25.92 -0.09 -6.16
C SER A 388 27.42 -0.15 -6.43
N THR A 389 28.07 -1.26 -6.09
CA THR A 389 29.51 -1.43 -6.41
C THR A 389 29.73 -1.98 -7.82
N ASN A 390 28.66 -2.38 -8.52
CA ASN A 390 28.69 -2.91 -9.88
C ASN A 390 28.76 -1.83 -10.98
N HIS A 391 29.29 -0.64 -10.69
CA HIS A 391 29.63 0.33 -11.73
C HIS A 391 30.95 -0.05 -12.44
N ALA A 392 30.94 -1.18 -13.16
CA ALA A 392 32.04 -1.58 -14.03
C ALA A 392 31.59 -2.58 -15.11
N THR A 393 31.02 -2.11 -16.22
CA THR A 393 31.69 -1.98 -17.55
C THR A 393 30.70 -1.62 -18.66
#